data_AF-A0A919SET4-F1
#
_entry.id   AF-A0A919SET4-F1
#
_cell.length_a   1.000
_cell.length_b   1.000
_cell.length_c   1.000
_cell.angle_alpha   90.00
_cell.angle_beta   90.00
_cell.angle_gamma   90.00
#
_symmetry.space_group_name_H-M   'P 1'
#
loop_
_entity.id
_entity.type
_entity.pdbx_description
1 polymer ?
#
loop_
_entity_poly.entity_id
_entity_poly.type
_entity_poly.pdbx_seq_one_letter_code
_entity_poly.pdbx_strand_id
1 'polypeptide(L)'
;MPDEYPYFTPEAIEVATHAVHDEAKKWFGFSDRMADVSSAMGGMTLSATAFAVIDITGIMTGTDQSGAYTTTQEWLTSLFTDATGKMERFGDALNKCADEYDRTDGLSAKSFDTIATS
;
A
#
# COMPACT_ATOMS: atom_id res chain seq x y z
N MET A 1 -38.75 -5.25 -19.88
CA MET A 1 -38.22 -3.90 -19.63
C MET A 1 -36.83 -4.09 -19.09
N PRO A 2 -35.77 -3.57 -19.72
CA PRO A 2 -34.48 -3.58 -19.07
C PRO A 2 -34.50 -2.50 -17.98
N ASP A 3 -34.26 -2.93 -16.75
CA ASP A 3 -34.13 -2.10 -15.56
C ASP A 3 -32.96 -1.12 -15.76
N GLU A 4 -33.25 0.14 -16.08
CA GLU A 4 -32.30 1.24 -15.97
C GLU A 4 -32.04 1.50 -14.49
N TYR A 5 -31.15 0.69 -13.89
CA TYR A 5 -30.52 1.08 -12.64
C TYR A 5 -29.80 2.42 -12.89
N PRO A 6 -30.12 3.49 -12.15
CA PRO A 6 -29.60 4.79 -12.45
C PRO A 6 -28.18 4.90 -11.86
N TYR A 7 -27.19 4.37 -12.59
CA TYR A 7 -25.78 4.39 -12.21
C TYR A 7 -25.18 5.80 -12.05
N PHE A 8 -25.96 6.84 -12.39
CA PHE A 8 -25.55 8.25 -12.40
C PHE A 8 -26.42 9.14 -11.50
N THR A 9 -27.16 8.58 -10.53
CA THR A 9 -27.77 9.44 -9.50
C THR A 9 -26.70 9.95 -8.54
N PRO A 10 -26.87 11.14 -7.95
CA PRO A 10 -25.96 11.67 -6.93
C PRO A 10 -25.70 10.68 -5.80
N GLU A 11 -26.72 9.96 -5.34
CA GLU A 11 -26.58 8.96 -4.29
C GLU A 11 -25.74 7.74 -4.73
N ALA A 12 -25.85 7.32 -5.99
CA ALA A 12 -25.06 6.20 -6.53
C ALA A 12 -23.58 6.59 -6.68
N ILE A 13 -23.32 7.85 -7.06
CA ILE A 13 -21.98 8.42 -7.15
C ILE A 13 -21.36 8.53 -5.77
N GLU A 14 -22.07 9.09 -4.79
CA GLU A 14 -21.58 9.21 -3.41
C GLU A 14 -21.23 7.85 -2.80
N VAL A 15 -22.08 6.83 -3.00
CA VAL A 15 -21.80 5.46 -2.54
C VAL A 15 -20.57 4.88 -3.24
N ALA A 16 -20.40 5.13 -4.54
CA ALA A 16 -19.23 4.67 -5.29
C ALA A 16 -17.95 5.36 -4.81
N THR A 17 -17.97 6.68 -4.61
CA THR A 17 -16.81 7.44 -4.10
C THR A 17 -16.46 7.01 -2.67
N HIS A 18 -17.44 6.82 -1.79
CA HIS A 18 -17.21 6.28 -0.45
C HIS A 18 -16.59 4.88 -0.48
N ALA A 19 -17.05 4.00 -1.37
CA ALA A 19 -16.45 2.68 -1.53
C ALA A 19 -14.98 2.76 -1.97
N VAL A 20 -14.62 3.70 -2.84
CA VAL A 20 -13.23 3.95 -3.27
C VAL A 20 -12.38 4.47 -2.11
N HIS A 21 -12.88 5.39 -1.30
CA HIS A 21 -12.19 5.85 -0.09
C HIS A 21 -12.00 4.74 0.94
N ASP A 22 -12.99 3.88 1.14
CA ASP A 22 -12.88 2.75 2.05
C ASP A 22 -11.89 1.70 1.54
N GLU A 23 -11.79 1.52 0.22
CA GLU A 23 -10.74 0.71 -0.38
C GLU A 23 -9.36 1.36 -0.17
N ALA A 24 -9.21 2.66 -0.38
CA ALA A 24 -7.97 3.40 -0.13
C ALA A 24 -7.48 3.21 1.32
N LYS A 25 -8.37 3.28 2.31
CA LYS A 25 -8.05 3.01 3.73
C LYS A 25 -7.46 1.62 3.94
N LYS A 26 -7.90 0.60 3.21
CA LYS A 26 -7.32 -0.76 3.32
C LYS A 26 -5.89 -0.78 2.83
N TRP A 27 -5.58 -0.07 1.74
CA TRP A 27 -4.21 0.03 1.22
C TRP A 27 -3.26 0.72 2.20
N PHE A 28 -3.71 1.77 2.89
CA PHE A 28 -2.95 2.36 3.99
C PHE A 28 -2.76 1.37 5.15
N GLY A 29 -3.82 0.64 5.53
CA GLY A 29 -3.71 -0.41 6.55
C GLY A 29 -2.74 -1.54 6.16
N PHE A 30 -2.62 -1.88 4.88
CA PHE A 30 -1.59 -2.82 4.40
C PHE A 30 -0.19 -2.21 4.43
N SER A 31 -0.07 -0.93 4.07
CA SER A 31 1.19 -0.18 4.18
C SER A 31 1.72 -0.20 5.61
N ASP A 32 0.88 0.16 6.59
CA ASP A 32 1.27 0.18 8.02
C ASP A 32 1.74 -1.20 8.50
N ARG A 33 1.00 -2.25 8.16
CA ARG A 33 1.38 -3.63 8.50
C ARG A 33 2.69 -4.05 7.85
N MET A 34 2.98 -3.58 6.64
CA MET A 34 4.24 -3.86 5.96
C MET A 34 5.40 -3.06 6.57
N ALA A 35 5.13 -1.84 7.03
CA ALA A 35 6.09 -1.04 7.78
C ALA A 35 6.50 -1.74 9.07
N ASP A 36 5.56 -2.35 9.79
CA ASP A 36 5.83 -3.16 10.98
C ASP A 36 6.73 -4.37 10.64
N VAL A 37 6.46 -5.06 9.53
CA VAL A 37 7.27 -6.20 9.07
C VAL A 37 8.69 -5.74 8.69
N SER A 38 8.82 -4.62 7.99
CA SER A 38 10.11 -4.02 7.65
C SER A 38 10.91 -3.66 8.91
N SER A 39 10.26 -3.03 9.87
CA SER A 39 10.86 -2.67 11.16
C SER A 39 11.33 -3.91 11.93
N ALA A 40 10.49 -4.95 12.00
CA ALA A 40 10.84 -6.21 12.64
C ALA A 40 12.04 -6.86 11.96
N MET A 41 12.07 -6.94 10.62
CA MET A 41 13.18 -7.51 9.86
C MET A 41 14.48 -6.72 10.07
N GLY A 42 14.42 -5.38 10.05
CA GLY A 42 15.56 -4.52 10.35
C GLY A 42 16.10 -4.70 11.78
N GLY A 43 15.23 -5.03 12.72
CA GLY A 43 15.59 -5.32 14.11
C GLY A 43 16.20 -6.71 14.35
N MET A 44 16.05 -7.66 13.42
CA MET A 44 16.57 -9.02 13.52
C MET A 44 18.09 -9.08 13.23
N THR A 45 18.88 -8.49 14.11
CA THR A 45 20.35 -8.58 14.04
C THR A 45 20.86 -9.77 14.83
N LEU A 46 21.79 -10.53 14.25
CA LEU A 46 22.48 -11.64 14.91
C LEU A 46 23.96 -11.29 15.02
N SER A 47 24.57 -11.56 16.18
CA SER A 47 26.01 -11.40 16.33
C SER A 47 26.75 -12.45 15.49
N ALA A 48 27.94 -12.11 14.98
CA ALA A 48 28.78 -13.05 14.23
C ALA A 48 29.06 -14.35 15.02
N THR A 49 29.09 -14.27 16.36
CA THR A 49 29.23 -15.43 17.26
C THR A 49 28.05 -16.39 17.22
N ALA A 50 26.86 -15.95 16.81
CA ALA A 50 25.70 -16.83 16.61
C ALA A 50 25.89 -17.78 15.40
N PHE A 51 26.80 -17.44 14.48
CA PHE A 51 27.16 -18.23 13.31
C PHE A 51 28.44 -19.04 13.52
N ALA A 52 29.02 -19.03 14.73
CA ALA A 52 30.20 -19.81 15.04
C ALA A 52 29.86 -21.30 15.10
N VAL A 53 29.91 -21.97 13.96
CA VAL A 53 29.87 -23.43 13.88
C VAL A 53 31.26 -23.95 14.21
N ILE A 54 31.36 -24.83 15.19
CA ILE A 54 32.61 -25.55 15.52
C ILE A 54 32.79 -26.66 14.46
N ASP A 55 33.07 -26.28 13.22
CA ASP A 55 33.33 -27.24 12.13
C ASP A 55 34.80 -27.19 11.71
N ILE A 56 35.45 -28.34 11.88
CA ILE A 56 36.88 -28.60 11.74
C ILE A 56 37.20 -29.03 10.29
N THR A 57 36.21 -29.05 9.39
CA THR A 57 36.32 -29.64 8.03
C THR A 57 36.26 -28.65 6.85
N GLY A 58 36.01 -27.36 7.11
CA GLY A 58 36.56 -26.27 6.28
C GLY A 58 35.99 -26.06 4.87
N ILE A 59 34.67 -25.89 4.69
CA ILE A 59 34.11 -25.42 3.41
C ILE A 59 33.30 -24.12 3.53
N MET A 60 32.82 -23.73 4.71
CA MET A 60 32.13 -22.46 4.93
C MET A 60 32.41 -21.94 6.35
N THR A 61 32.91 -20.70 6.46
CA THR A 61 33.24 -20.12 7.77
C THR A 61 32.00 -19.48 8.41
N GLY A 62 31.99 -19.33 9.74
CA GLY A 62 30.93 -18.56 10.42
C GLY A 62 30.83 -17.12 9.93
N THR A 63 31.93 -16.54 9.43
CA THR A 63 31.96 -15.23 8.78
C THR A 63 31.16 -15.22 7.47
N ASP A 64 31.32 -16.25 6.63
CA ASP A 64 30.58 -16.36 5.36
C ASP A 64 29.07 -16.47 5.61
N GLN A 65 28.69 -17.26 6.63
CA GLN A 65 27.29 -17.43 7.00
C GLN A 65 26.68 -16.16 7.61
N SER A 66 27.44 -15.44 8.45
CA SER A 66 27.04 -14.14 8.98
C SER A 66 26.87 -13.11 7.86
N GLY A 67 27.77 -13.08 6.88
CA GLY A 67 27.69 -12.16 5.74
C GLY A 67 26.48 -12.44 4.85
N ALA A 68 26.20 -13.72 4.57
CA ALA A 68 25.02 -14.13 3.82
C ALA A 68 23.71 -13.77 4.54
N TYR A 69 23.66 -13.96 5.86
CA TYR A 69 22.53 -13.53 6.69
C TYR A 69 22.30 -12.03 6.60
N THR A 70 23.32 -11.21 6.86
CA THR A 70 23.22 -9.75 6.81
C THR A 70 22.75 -9.27 5.44
N THR A 71 23.33 -9.80 4.36
CA THR A 71 22.94 -9.44 2.99
C THR A 71 21.48 -9.78 2.71
N THR A 72 21.02 -10.94 3.16
CA THR A 72 19.62 -11.37 3.00
C THR A 72 18.68 -10.50 3.83
N GLN A 73 19.06 -10.18 5.06
CA GLN A 73 18.29 -9.32 5.97
C GLN A 73 18.14 -7.92 5.38
N GLU A 74 19.23 -7.31 4.87
CA GLU A 74 19.21 -6.00 4.22
C GLU A 74 18.33 -6.00 2.98
N TRP A 75 18.45 -7.04 2.15
CA TRP A 75 17.61 -7.19 0.96
C TRP A 75 16.12 -7.29 1.30
N LEU A 76 15.76 -8.12 2.29
CA LEU A 76 14.36 -8.26 2.74
C LEU A 76 13.83 -6.95 3.35
N THR A 77 14.63 -6.26 4.16
CA THR A 77 14.27 -4.97 4.77
C THR A 77 13.98 -3.92 3.68
N SER A 78 14.83 -3.85 2.66
CA SER A 78 14.63 -2.97 1.51
C SER A 78 13.34 -3.33 0.75
N LEU A 79 13.13 -4.62 0.48
CA LEU A 79 11.94 -5.11 -0.22
C LEU A 79 10.64 -4.74 0.50
N PHE A 80 10.58 -4.89 1.82
CA PHE A 80 9.40 -4.53 2.61
C PHE A 80 9.20 -3.02 2.71
N THR A 81 10.28 -2.24 2.77
CA THR A 81 10.22 -0.78 2.71
C THR A 81 9.64 -0.30 1.38
N ASP A 82 10.10 -0.86 0.26
CA ASP A 82 9.57 -0.56 -1.06
C ASP A 82 8.10 -0.96 -1.21
N ALA A 83 7.72 -2.11 -0.66
CA ALA A 83 6.34 -2.58 -0.65
C ALA A 83 5.42 -1.62 0.12
N THR A 84 5.86 -1.13 1.27
CA THR A 84 5.16 -0.11 2.08
C THR A 84 4.86 1.13 1.22
N GLY A 85 5.89 1.73 0.61
CA GLY A 85 5.70 2.91 -0.23
C GLY A 85 4.82 2.68 -1.46
N LYS A 86 4.80 1.46 -2.02
CA LYS A 86 3.88 1.12 -3.12
C LYS A 86 2.43 1.01 -2.67
N MET A 87 2.18 0.42 -1.50
CA MET A 87 0.83 0.30 -0.93
C MET A 87 0.26 1.69 -0.59
N GLU A 88 1.06 2.56 0.00
CA GLU A 88 0.68 3.96 0.27
C GLU A 88 0.29 4.69 -1.02
N ARG A 89 1.10 4.56 -2.09
CA ARG A 89 0.79 5.16 -3.40
C ARG A 89 -0.50 4.64 -4.01
N PHE A 90 -0.87 3.38 -3.79
CA PHE A 90 -2.16 2.86 -4.24
C PHE A 90 -3.32 3.51 -3.47
N GLY A 91 -3.21 3.65 -2.16
CA GLY A 91 -4.19 4.38 -1.34
C GLY A 91 -4.36 5.82 -1.80
N ASP A 92 -3.24 6.53 -2.02
CA ASP A 92 -3.25 7.90 -2.54
C ASP A 92 -3.91 8.02 -3.92
N ALA A 93 -3.62 7.08 -4.82
CA ALA A 93 -4.20 7.09 -6.15
C ALA A 93 -5.72 6.90 -6.11
N LEU A 94 -6.20 5.99 -5.27
CA LEU A 94 -7.64 5.76 -5.07
C LEU A 94 -8.34 6.99 -4.48
N ASN A 95 -7.76 7.62 -3.46
CA ASN A 95 -8.29 8.86 -2.90
C ASN A 95 -8.36 9.97 -3.95
N LYS A 96 -7.30 10.16 -4.75
CA LYS A 96 -7.30 11.16 -5.83
C LYS A 96 -8.36 10.87 -6.88
N CYS A 97 -8.57 9.60 -7.23
CA CYS A 97 -9.64 9.20 -8.15
C CYS A 97 -11.02 9.53 -7.59
N ALA A 98 -11.25 9.24 -6.31
CA ALA A 98 -12.48 9.55 -5.61
C ALA A 98 -12.75 11.07 -5.55
N ASP A 99 -11.77 11.86 -5.10
CA ASP A 99 -11.87 13.32 -5.01
C ASP A 99 -12.17 13.97 -6.37
N GLU A 100 -11.53 13.48 -7.43
CA GLU A 100 -11.73 13.98 -8.79
C GLU A 100 -13.13 13.65 -9.32
N TYR A 101 -13.68 12.50 -8.94
CA TYR A 101 -15.03 12.09 -9.31
C TYR A 101 -16.08 12.99 -8.66
N ASP A 102 -15.97 13.23 -7.34
CA ASP A 102 -16.83 14.15 -6.60
C ASP A 102 -16.74 15.59 -7.13
N ARG A 103 -15.53 16.04 -7.46
CA ARG A 103 -15.30 17.38 -8.04
C ARG A 103 -16.01 17.55 -9.38
N THR A 104 -15.97 16.52 -10.22
CA THR A 104 -16.57 16.55 -11.56
C THR A 104 -18.11 16.53 -11.48
N ASP A 105 -18.68 15.78 -10.55
CA ASP A 105 -20.12 15.76 -10.32
C ASP A 105 -20.61 17.11 -9.75
N GLY A 106 -19.92 17.65 -8.76
CA GLY A 106 -20.24 18.96 -8.18
C GLY A 106 -20.17 20.12 -9.18
N LEU A 107 -19.34 20.03 -10.22
CA LEU A 107 -19.31 20.99 -11.33
C LEU A 107 -20.47 20.78 -12.31
N SER A 108 -20.82 19.52 -12.61
CA SER A 108 -21.91 19.17 -13.51
C SER A 108 -23.26 19.63 -12.94
N ALA A 109 -23.52 19.36 -11.65
CA ALA A 109 -24.72 19.80 -10.94
C ALA A 109 -24.90 21.33 -10.95
N LYS A 110 -23.82 22.09 -10.73
CA LYS A 110 -23.85 23.57 -10.80
C LYS A 110 -24.14 24.10 -12.21
N SER A 111 -23.65 23.41 -13.23
CA SER A 111 -23.90 23.81 -14.62
C SER A 111 -25.37 23.61 -15.03
N PHE A 112 -26.02 22.55 -14.54
CA PHE A 112 -27.44 22.29 -14.80
C PHE A 112 -28.36 23.29 -14.09
N ASP A 113 -28.07 23.67 -12.85
CA ASP A 113 -28.87 24.66 -12.12
C ASP A 113 -28.86 26.03 -12.82
N THR A 114 -27.71 26.41 -13.37
CA THR A 114 -27.54 27.66 -14.13
C THR A 114 -28.33 27.67 -15.44
N ILE A 115 -28.41 26.54 -16.15
CA ILE A 115 -29.21 26.41 -17.39
C ILE A 115 -30.71 26.31 -17.08
N ALA A 116 -31.11 25.73 -15.96
CA ALA A 116 -32.52 25.62 -15.57
C ALA A 116 -33.15 26.93 -15.08
N THR A 117 -32.32 27.91 -14.70
CA THR A 117 -32.77 29.25 -14.26
C THR A 117 -32.57 30.37 -15.29
N SER A 118 -32.09 30.04 -16.51
CA SER A 118 -31.97 30.99 -17.64
C SER A 118 -32.99 30.72 -18.75
#